data_AF-A0A8I6RP47-F1
#
_entry.id   AF-A0A8I6RP47-F1
#
_cell.length_a   1.000
_cell.length_b   1.000
_cell.length_c   1.000
_cell.angle_alpha   90.00
_cell.angle_beta   90.00
_cell.angle_gamma   90.00
#
_symmetry.space_group_name_H-M   'P 1'
#
loop_
_entity.id
_entity.type
_entity.pdbx_description
1 polymer ?
#
loop_
_entity_poly.entity_id
_entity_poly.type
_entity_poly.pdbx_seq_one_letter_code
_entity_poly.pdbx_strand_id
1 'polypeptide(L)'
;MAKREGTDLKAKVDRLVEKFLGFSEPVLAATALTCLSSGYDKKKTTEKLGSLLDNNKAERLADKVLSLGDFVKETQKKESRKRHYDESDGVDAKKSKGDDKKDLLSNNDIKSMMVNAQKLIEERKRALSAIKGTSVPKTPTIPSALVQTGPAMQRDEKSRKIALLQAQIKNKLNSGVLGFDLTQMQNDKPTPLILDSEGRTIDSTGREVQLTHVVPTLKANIRAKKREEFKAQLQEKPVEDTGEAKYFDPRLTNKPMVRNKKALRFHEPGKFQQMADRMRMKAQLQKLQGEISQIAKKTGITSATKLAQIAPKVHFGPEKIPRIEWWDSVILTNYGDDNEEPRIKEETITHLIEHPIQMKAPTLIMKAVYMPVFLTKKERKKLRRQNRREAWKEEQEKIRLGLEPPPEPKLRISNLMRALGTEAVQDPTKMEAHVKAQMAKRIKAHEDANAARKLTASQRRDKRRRKLMEDTTYGVHVSVYRVKDLTNMSKKFKVEVNCKQLLMTGAVIMYKDCNIVIVEGGPKQTATYQRLMLNRIKWEEDIVKDADGNESPNKCVLVWEGMKQQRNFGEMKFKICATEKLAREQLRKHSVEHYWDLAYSGTVMETEDK
;
A
#
# COMPACT_ATOMS: atom_id res chain seq x y z
N MET A 1 8.47 25.07 -29.80
CA MET A 1 8.34 26.04 -28.70
C MET A 1 9.55 26.96 -28.64
N ALA A 2 10.79 26.46 -28.63
CA ALA A 2 12.07 27.10 -29.02
C ALA A 2 12.13 28.64 -29.15
N LYS A 3 11.44 29.26 -30.12
CA LYS A 3 11.41 30.73 -30.28
C LYS A 3 10.91 31.51 -29.04
N ARG A 4 10.03 30.94 -28.20
CA ARG A 4 9.63 31.55 -26.90
C ARG A 4 10.63 31.27 -25.78
N GLU A 5 11.35 30.15 -25.83
CA GLU A 5 12.33 29.78 -24.80
C GLU A 5 13.61 30.64 -24.92
N GLY A 6 13.99 31.01 -26.15
CA GLY A 6 15.11 31.93 -26.40
C GLY A 6 14.86 33.37 -25.94
N THR A 7 13.63 33.88 -26.04
CA THR A 7 13.28 35.24 -25.56
C THR A 7 13.35 35.35 -24.04
N ASP A 8 12.92 34.31 -23.32
CA ASP A 8 12.96 34.25 -21.86
C ASP A 8 14.40 34.13 -21.32
N LEU A 9 15.31 33.51 -22.07
CA LEU A 9 16.75 33.50 -21.72
C LEU A 9 17.36 34.88 -21.96
N LYS A 10 17.06 35.49 -23.12
CA LYS A 10 17.55 36.83 -23.48
C LYS A 10 17.22 37.86 -22.40
N ALA A 11 15.95 38.02 -22.06
CA ALA A 11 15.50 39.00 -21.05
C ALA A 11 16.08 38.78 -19.64
N LYS A 12 16.62 37.58 -19.33
CA LYS A 12 17.30 37.29 -18.06
C LYS A 12 18.79 37.65 -18.10
N VAL A 13 19.45 37.53 -19.25
CA VAL A 13 20.86 37.94 -19.42
C VAL A 13 20.95 39.46 -19.56
N ASP A 14 20.05 40.08 -20.34
CA ASP A 14 19.97 41.54 -20.50
C ASP A 14 19.90 42.23 -19.11
N ARG A 15 18.97 41.79 -18.26
CA ARG A 15 18.81 42.26 -16.85
C ARG A 15 19.99 41.92 -15.94
N LEU A 16 20.76 40.86 -16.23
CA LEU A 16 21.93 40.47 -15.44
C LEU A 16 23.12 41.39 -15.74
N VAL A 17 23.32 41.74 -17.02
CA VAL A 17 24.33 42.72 -17.46
C VAL A 17 23.96 44.11 -16.92
N GLU A 18 22.71 44.54 -17.09
CA GLU A 18 22.18 45.80 -16.57
C GLU A 18 22.39 45.93 -15.05
N LYS A 19 22.06 44.88 -14.28
CA LYS A 19 22.29 44.85 -12.82
C LYS A 19 23.76 44.69 -12.41
N PHE A 20 24.66 44.36 -13.34
CA PHE A 20 26.10 44.23 -13.07
C PHE A 20 26.87 45.52 -13.37
N LEU A 21 26.49 46.25 -14.41
CA LEU A 21 27.14 47.49 -14.85
C LEU A 21 26.42 48.77 -14.38
N GLY A 22 25.14 48.68 -14.02
CA GLY A 22 24.29 49.85 -13.70
C GLY A 22 23.65 50.50 -14.93
N PHE A 23 23.97 50.03 -16.14
CA PHE A 23 23.39 50.48 -17.41
C PHE A 23 23.25 49.28 -18.37
N SER A 24 22.32 49.38 -19.31
CA SER A 24 22.05 48.31 -20.30
C SER A 24 23.03 48.39 -21.47
N GLU A 25 23.99 47.46 -21.53
CA GLU A 25 24.89 47.31 -22.67
C GLU A 25 24.47 46.13 -23.59
N PRO A 26 23.83 46.38 -24.75
CA PRO A 26 23.22 45.32 -25.55
C PRO A 26 24.26 44.43 -26.28
N VAL A 27 25.46 44.94 -26.55
CA VAL A 27 26.55 44.18 -27.20
C VAL A 27 27.08 43.11 -26.25
N LEU A 28 27.42 43.49 -25.02
CA LEU A 28 27.87 42.57 -23.98
C LEU A 28 26.80 41.54 -23.57
N ALA A 29 25.52 41.93 -23.55
CA ALA A 29 24.42 40.97 -23.34
C ALA A 29 24.29 39.97 -24.50
N ALA A 30 24.47 40.41 -25.76
CA ALA A 30 24.46 39.54 -26.93
C ALA A 30 25.64 38.56 -26.96
N THR A 31 26.86 38.99 -26.58
CA THR A 31 28.01 38.08 -26.47
C THR A 31 27.87 37.10 -25.32
N ALA A 32 27.34 37.51 -24.17
CA ALA A 32 26.99 36.62 -23.05
C ALA A 32 25.93 35.56 -23.44
N LEU A 33 24.89 35.96 -24.18
CA LEU A 33 23.88 35.03 -24.71
C LEU A 33 24.46 34.06 -25.75
N THR A 34 25.38 34.54 -26.59
CA THR A 34 26.11 33.69 -27.54
C THR A 34 26.94 32.65 -26.79
N CYS A 35 27.67 33.06 -25.74
CA CYS A 35 28.45 32.16 -24.89
C CYS A 35 27.60 31.09 -24.19
N LEU A 36 26.42 31.46 -23.67
CA LEU A 36 25.51 30.51 -23.03
C LEU A 36 24.86 29.53 -24.02
N SER A 37 24.49 30.00 -25.21
CA SER A 37 23.84 29.16 -26.24
C SER A 37 24.83 28.23 -26.96
N SER A 38 26.11 28.61 -27.06
CA SER A 38 27.18 27.73 -27.56
C SER A 38 27.82 26.85 -26.47
N GLY A 39 27.53 27.11 -25.19
CA GLY A 39 28.00 26.28 -24.06
C GLY A 39 29.51 26.36 -23.79
N TYR A 40 30.11 27.55 -23.91
CA TYR A 40 31.55 27.72 -23.68
C TYR A 40 31.98 27.61 -22.21
N ASP A 41 33.18 27.07 -21.99
CA ASP A 41 33.83 26.98 -20.67
C ASP A 41 34.17 28.35 -20.08
N LYS A 42 34.27 28.46 -18.75
CA LYS A 42 34.60 29.72 -18.03
C LYS A 42 35.71 30.51 -18.72
N LYS A 43 36.88 29.90 -18.96
CA LYS A 43 38.05 30.56 -19.59
C LYS A 43 37.73 31.22 -20.95
N LYS A 44 36.93 30.57 -21.79
CA LYS A 44 36.52 31.09 -23.11
C LYS A 44 35.43 32.16 -23.00
N THR A 45 34.59 32.09 -21.97
CA THR A 45 33.62 33.17 -21.67
C THR A 45 34.30 34.40 -21.09
N THR A 46 35.31 34.25 -20.23
CA THR A 46 36.09 35.37 -19.69
C THR A 46 36.93 36.05 -20.77
N GLU A 47 37.49 35.29 -21.70
CA GLU A 47 38.22 35.80 -22.87
C GLU A 47 37.30 36.64 -23.79
N LYS A 48 36.11 36.12 -24.15
CA LYS A 48 35.15 36.81 -25.01
C LYS A 48 34.37 37.96 -24.37
N LEU A 49 34.29 38.00 -23.03
CA LEU A 49 33.79 39.17 -22.29
C LEU A 49 34.92 40.16 -21.99
N GLY A 50 36.16 39.68 -21.86
CA GLY A 50 37.38 40.48 -21.62
C GLY A 50 37.75 41.39 -22.80
N SER A 51 37.37 41.03 -24.02
CA SER A 51 37.50 41.91 -25.20
C SER A 51 36.53 43.10 -25.22
N LEU A 52 35.63 43.22 -24.23
CA LEU A 52 34.63 44.29 -24.10
C LEU A 52 34.62 44.94 -22.70
N LEU A 53 35.30 44.34 -21.70
CA LEU A 53 35.18 44.71 -20.30
C LEU A 53 36.44 44.30 -19.53
N ASP A 54 36.91 45.11 -18.56
CA ASP A 54 38.12 44.82 -17.77
C ASP A 54 38.16 43.35 -17.29
N ASN A 55 39.31 42.66 -17.43
CA ASN A 55 39.44 41.23 -17.11
C ASN A 55 38.86 40.84 -15.73
N ASN A 56 39.10 41.66 -14.70
CA ASN A 56 38.58 41.44 -13.33
C ASN A 56 37.05 41.57 -13.22
N LYS A 57 36.42 42.37 -14.09
CA LYS A 57 34.96 42.49 -14.22
C LYS A 57 34.40 41.38 -15.13
N ALA A 58 35.08 41.06 -16.21
CA ALA A 58 34.72 39.99 -17.15
C ALA A 58 34.67 38.62 -16.47
N GLU A 59 35.62 38.29 -15.56
CA GLU A 59 35.56 37.06 -14.76
C GLU A 59 34.33 37.02 -13.85
N ARG A 60 34.08 38.10 -13.10
CA ARG A 60 32.93 38.22 -12.20
C ARG A 60 31.58 38.22 -12.94
N LEU A 61 31.56 38.63 -14.21
CA LEU A 61 30.39 38.56 -15.08
C LEU A 61 30.20 37.13 -15.61
N ALA A 62 31.26 36.48 -16.08
CA ALA A 62 31.23 35.09 -16.57
C ALA A 62 30.66 34.11 -15.54
N ASP A 63 31.10 34.19 -14.28
CA ASP A 63 30.59 33.33 -13.20
C ASP A 63 29.08 33.54 -12.95
N LYS A 64 28.60 34.79 -13.04
CA LYS A 64 27.17 35.13 -12.89
C LYS A 64 26.35 34.68 -14.10
N VAL A 65 26.90 34.78 -15.31
CA VAL A 65 26.28 34.32 -16.56
C VAL A 65 26.15 32.79 -16.56
N LEU A 66 27.21 32.06 -16.21
CA LEU A 66 27.22 30.59 -16.18
C LEU A 66 26.29 30.03 -15.09
N SER A 67 26.31 30.60 -13.87
CA SER A 67 25.40 30.17 -12.79
C SER A 67 23.92 30.45 -13.11
N LEU A 68 23.60 31.54 -13.81
CA LEU A 68 22.25 31.76 -14.37
C LEU A 68 21.89 30.67 -15.40
N GLY A 69 22.83 30.30 -16.27
CA GLY A 69 22.65 29.22 -17.24
C GLY A 69 22.32 27.87 -16.59
N ASP A 70 23.03 27.50 -15.53
CA ASP A 70 22.79 26.23 -14.82
C ASP A 70 21.50 26.26 -13.98
N PHE A 71 21.14 27.40 -13.38
CA PHE A 71 19.84 27.57 -12.74
C PHE A 71 18.66 27.41 -13.73
N VAL A 72 18.81 27.89 -14.96
CA VAL A 72 17.82 27.68 -16.04
C VAL A 72 17.77 26.20 -16.46
N LYS A 73 18.90 25.51 -16.61
CA LYS A 73 18.93 24.07 -16.89
C LYS A 73 18.25 23.27 -15.77
N GLU A 74 18.49 23.61 -14.50
CA GLU A 74 17.91 22.86 -13.38
C GLU A 74 16.40 23.13 -13.21
N THR A 75 15.93 24.35 -13.47
CA THR A 75 14.49 24.66 -13.46
C THR A 75 13.75 23.94 -14.60
N GLN A 76 14.31 23.89 -15.81
CA GLN A 76 13.78 23.04 -16.91
C GLN A 76 13.77 21.55 -16.53
N LYS A 77 14.80 21.06 -15.81
CA LYS A 77 14.90 19.68 -15.31
C LYS A 77 13.87 19.39 -14.19
N LYS A 78 13.42 20.41 -13.46
CA LYS A 78 12.33 20.32 -12.47
C LYS A 78 10.95 20.36 -13.14
N GLU A 79 10.72 21.23 -14.12
CA GLU A 79 9.47 21.26 -14.90
C GLU A 79 9.22 19.96 -15.68
N SER A 80 10.22 19.45 -16.40
CA SER A 80 10.11 18.20 -17.18
C SER A 80 9.80 16.99 -16.28
N ARG A 81 10.40 16.94 -15.08
CA ARG A 81 10.02 15.96 -14.03
C ARG A 81 8.58 16.14 -13.55
N LYS A 82 8.11 17.38 -13.39
CA LYS A 82 6.73 17.66 -12.97
C LYS A 82 5.70 17.21 -14.03
N ARG A 83 5.97 17.47 -15.32
CA ARG A 83 5.13 16.99 -16.45
C ARG A 83 5.14 15.46 -16.59
N HIS A 84 6.23 14.78 -16.24
CA HIS A 84 6.27 13.31 -16.18
C HIS A 84 5.42 12.74 -15.01
N TYR A 85 5.28 13.49 -13.90
CA TYR A 85 4.47 13.05 -12.76
C TYR A 85 2.97 13.15 -13.05
N ASP A 86 2.52 14.25 -13.68
CA ASP A 86 1.11 14.50 -14.05
C ASP A 86 0.52 13.45 -15.02
N GLU A 87 1.33 12.76 -15.84
CA GLU A 87 0.85 11.67 -16.71
C GLU A 87 0.73 10.31 -15.98
N SER A 88 1.01 10.25 -14.67
CA SER A 88 1.16 8.98 -13.93
C SER A 88 0.20 8.74 -12.76
N ASP A 89 -0.27 9.77 -12.05
CA ASP A 89 -1.26 9.66 -10.96
C ASP A 89 -2.55 10.43 -11.30
N GLY A 90 -3.61 9.68 -11.66
CA GLY A 90 -4.92 10.21 -11.99
C GLY A 90 -6.04 9.40 -11.34
N VAL A 91 -6.25 9.59 -10.04
CA VAL A 91 -7.36 9.02 -9.26
C VAL A 91 -8.02 10.12 -8.42
N ASP A 92 -9.35 10.10 -8.45
CA ASP A 92 -10.34 10.96 -7.80
C ASP A 92 -9.91 11.98 -6.73
N ALA A 93 -10.02 13.26 -7.10
CA ALA A 93 -10.24 14.36 -6.15
C ALA A 93 -11.36 15.29 -6.65
N LYS A 94 -12.33 15.60 -5.79
CA LYS A 94 -13.52 16.41 -6.13
C LYS A 94 -13.13 17.81 -6.60
N LYS A 95 -13.59 18.22 -7.78
CA LYS A 95 -13.52 19.60 -8.24
C LYS A 95 -14.82 20.35 -7.92
N SER A 96 -14.71 21.55 -7.38
CA SER A 96 -15.83 22.42 -7.01
C SER A 96 -16.52 23.04 -8.24
N LYS A 97 -17.75 23.51 -8.07
CA LYS A 97 -18.49 24.30 -9.08
C LYS A 97 -17.69 25.52 -9.55
N GLY A 98 -17.90 25.85 -10.82
CA GLY A 98 -17.54 27.09 -11.51
C GLY A 98 -18.08 26.95 -12.94
N ASP A 99 -18.81 27.95 -13.42
CA ASP A 99 -19.69 27.82 -14.58
C ASP A 99 -18.97 27.75 -15.94
N ASP A 100 -19.54 27.00 -16.89
CA ASP A 100 -19.89 27.58 -18.19
C ASP A 100 -21.06 26.81 -18.86
N LYS A 101 -21.68 27.45 -19.86
CA LYS A 101 -22.91 27.18 -20.63
C LYS A 101 -23.54 25.77 -20.69
N LYS A 102 -24.89 25.78 -20.70
CA LYS A 102 -25.76 24.70 -21.18
C LYS A 102 -25.96 24.80 -22.70
N ASP A 103 -25.94 23.67 -23.40
CA ASP A 103 -26.73 23.47 -24.61
C ASP A 103 -28.03 22.72 -24.26
N LEU A 104 -29.10 22.97 -25.02
CA LEU A 104 -30.44 22.43 -24.75
C LEU A 104 -30.80 21.32 -25.75
N LEU A 105 -31.21 20.16 -25.23
CA LEU A 105 -31.83 19.11 -26.04
C LEU A 105 -33.28 19.49 -26.41
N SER A 106 -33.76 19.04 -27.57
CA SER A 106 -35.05 19.47 -28.11
C SER A 106 -36.23 18.86 -27.38
N ASN A 107 -37.31 19.63 -27.24
CA ASN A 107 -38.57 19.18 -26.62
C ASN A 107 -39.18 17.95 -27.33
N ASN A 108 -38.89 17.76 -28.62
CA ASN A 108 -39.39 16.61 -29.39
C ASN A 108 -38.75 15.28 -28.95
N ASP A 109 -37.48 15.29 -28.56
CA ASP A 109 -36.75 14.09 -28.14
C ASP A 109 -37.29 13.59 -26.78
N ILE A 110 -37.54 14.51 -25.85
CA ILE A 110 -38.16 14.24 -24.55
C ILE A 110 -39.56 13.64 -24.73
N LYS A 111 -40.35 14.19 -25.67
CA LYS A 111 -41.71 13.73 -25.95
C LYS A 111 -41.74 12.31 -26.55
N SER A 112 -40.82 12.00 -27.45
CA SER A 112 -40.67 10.64 -28.01
C SER A 112 -40.26 9.61 -26.94
N MET A 113 -39.37 10.01 -26.02
CA MET A 113 -38.88 9.15 -24.95
C MET A 113 -39.98 8.84 -23.91
N MET A 114 -40.85 9.80 -23.59
CA MET A 114 -42.00 9.58 -22.70
C MET A 114 -43.04 8.62 -23.31
N VAL A 115 -43.37 8.76 -24.60
CA VAL A 115 -44.34 7.86 -25.27
C VAL A 115 -43.84 6.42 -25.30
N ASN A 116 -42.55 6.21 -25.61
CA ASN A 116 -41.94 4.88 -25.56
C ASN A 116 -41.92 4.31 -24.12
N ALA A 117 -41.66 5.13 -23.11
CA ALA A 117 -41.71 4.69 -21.71
C ALA A 117 -43.12 4.28 -21.26
N GLN A 118 -44.16 5.03 -21.67
CA GLN A 118 -45.56 4.70 -21.36
C GLN A 118 -45.98 3.37 -21.96
N LYS A 119 -45.68 3.13 -23.25
CA LYS A 119 -46.00 1.87 -23.94
C LYS A 119 -45.37 0.65 -23.26
N LEU A 120 -44.11 0.78 -22.82
CA LEU A 120 -43.35 -0.29 -22.14
C LEU A 120 -43.89 -0.57 -20.72
N ILE A 121 -44.49 0.42 -20.05
CA ILE A 121 -45.21 0.22 -18.78
C ILE A 121 -46.53 -0.53 -19.01
N GLU A 122 -47.26 -0.21 -20.09
CA GLU A 122 -48.56 -0.80 -20.39
C GLU A 122 -48.47 -2.30 -20.75
N GLU A 123 -47.52 -2.69 -21.61
CA GLU A 123 -47.24 -4.11 -21.90
C GLU A 123 -46.87 -4.89 -20.62
N ARG A 124 -46.07 -4.29 -19.74
CA ARG A 124 -45.67 -4.90 -18.47
C ARG A 124 -46.83 -5.04 -17.48
N LYS A 125 -47.79 -4.10 -17.51
CA LYS A 125 -49.04 -4.16 -16.74
C LYS A 125 -49.93 -5.30 -17.25
N ARG A 126 -50.03 -5.47 -18.58
CA ARG A 126 -50.78 -6.55 -19.24
C ARG A 126 -50.20 -7.92 -18.89
N ALA A 127 -48.87 -8.08 -18.93
CA ALA A 127 -48.20 -9.32 -18.53
C ALA A 127 -48.45 -9.71 -17.06
N LEU A 128 -48.43 -8.74 -16.13
CA LEU A 128 -48.65 -8.99 -14.70
C LEU A 128 -50.10 -9.40 -14.37
N SER A 129 -51.08 -9.04 -15.21
CA SER A 129 -52.47 -9.47 -15.02
C SER A 129 -52.72 -10.96 -15.30
N ALA A 130 -51.81 -11.64 -16.00
CA ALA A 130 -51.95 -13.04 -16.40
C ALA A 130 -51.45 -14.06 -15.37
N ILE A 131 -50.78 -13.62 -14.28
CA ILE A 131 -50.09 -14.52 -13.34
C ILE A 131 -50.67 -14.36 -11.92
N LYS A 132 -51.96 -14.70 -11.75
CA LYS A 132 -52.63 -14.69 -10.43
C LYS A 132 -53.59 -15.88 -10.26
N GLY A 133 -53.03 -17.04 -9.87
CA GLY A 133 -53.79 -18.25 -9.53
C GLY A 133 -53.06 -19.16 -8.52
N THR A 134 -53.84 -19.97 -7.80
CA THR A 134 -53.46 -21.18 -7.04
C THR A 134 -52.38 -21.13 -5.93
N SER A 135 -52.83 -20.80 -4.71
CA SER A 135 -52.79 -21.61 -3.46
C SER A 135 -51.50 -22.25 -2.84
N VAL A 136 -51.44 -22.12 -1.50
CA VAL A 136 -50.60 -22.77 -0.44
C VAL A 136 -51.06 -24.23 -0.12
N PRO A 137 -50.44 -25.11 0.75
CA PRO A 137 -50.08 -24.84 2.20
C PRO A 137 -49.04 -25.71 3.03
N LYS A 138 -48.55 -25.11 4.15
CA LYS A 138 -48.37 -25.67 5.55
C LYS A 138 -47.25 -26.66 5.98
N THR A 139 -47.16 -26.85 7.32
CA THR A 139 -46.12 -27.45 8.21
C THR A 139 -46.66 -28.65 9.05
N PRO A 140 -45.81 -29.36 9.85
CA PRO A 140 -46.09 -29.52 11.30
C PRO A 140 -44.82 -29.60 12.23
N THR A 141 -44.92 -30.18 13.46
CA THR A 141 -44.11 -29.84 14.67
C THR A 141 -43.99 -30.93 15.77
N ILE A 142 -42.89 -30.92 16.59
CA ILE A 142 -42.81 -31.26 18.07
C ILE A 142 -42.97 -32.78 18.46
N PRO A 143 -42.25 -33.40 19.46
CA PRO A 143 -42.23 -33.12 20.92
C PRO A 143 -40.90 -33.35 21.71
N SER A 144 -40.94 -33.45 23.07
CA SER A 144 -39.79 -33.39 24.02
C SER A 144 -40.02 -34.13 25.37
N ALA A 145 -38.96 -34.52 26.10
CA ALA A 145 -38.94 -35.07 27.49
C ALA A 145 -37.50 -35.15 28.11
N LEU A 146 -37.21 -35.45 29.40
CA LEU A 146 -37.79 -35.07 30.72
C LEU A 146 -36.97 -35.66 31.94
N VAL A 147 -36.48 -34.84 32.90
CA VAL A 147 -36.07 -35.23 34.31
C VAL A 147 -34.81 -36.19 34.43
N GLN A 148 -34.00 -36.43 35.50
CA GLN A 148 -33.82 -36.18 36.98
C GLN A 148 -32.25 -36.11 37.30
N THR A 149 -31.56 -36.09 38.47
CA THR A 149 -31.73 -36.09 39.98
C THR A 149 -30.47 -35.42 40.66
N GLY A 150 -30.38 -35.36 42.01
CA GLY A 150 -29.15 -35.16 42.83
C GLY A 150 -28.74 -36.45 43.62
N PRO A 151 -27.98 -36.44 44.76
CA PRO A 151 -27.43 -35.35 45.62
C PRO A 151 -25.86 -35.30 45.61
N ALA A 152 -25.07 -34.40 46.25
CA ALA A 152 -25.19 -33.29 47.22
C ALA A 152 -24.79 -33.55 48.71
N MET A 153 -23.60 -33.08 49.13
CA MET A 153 -23.31 -32.49 50.46
C MET A 153 -21.95 -31.71 50.50
N GLN A 154 -21.67 -31.01 51.62
CA GLN A 154 -20.45 -30.25 51.98
C GLN A 154 -20.03 -29.05 51.10
N ARG A 155 -20.44 -27.81 51.45
CA ARG A 155 -19.69 -26.59 51.05
C ARG A 155 -19.90 -25.28 51.84
N ASP A 156 -20.59 -25.31 52.99
CA ASP A 156 -21.14 -24.12 53.67
C ASP A 156 -20.14 -23.10 54.24
N GLU A 157 -18.85 -23.43 54.31
CA GLU A 157 -17.82 -22.45 54.69
C GLU A 157 -17.49 -21.45 53.56
N LYS A 158 -17.71 -21.82 52.29
CA LYS A 158 -17.39 -20.95 51.15
C LYS A 158 -18.43 -19.85 50.93
N SER A 159 -19.70 -20.10 51.23
CA SER A 159 -20.80 -19.13 51.06
C SER A 159 -20.58 -17.86 51.90
N ARG A 160 -20.24 -18.01 53.19
CA ARG A 160 -19.98 -16.88 54.11
C ARG A 160 -18.79 -16.01 53.67
N LYS A 161 -17.71 -16.64 53.18
CA LYS A 161 -16.52 -15.94 52.67
C LYS A 161 -16.79 -15.22 51.34
N ILE A 162 -17.65 -15.77 50.48
CA ILE A 162 -18.10 -15.11 49.23
C ILE A 162 -19.02 -13.92 49.51
N ALA A 163 -19.95 -14.03 50.47
CA ALA A 163 -20.87 -12.94 50.83
C ALA A 163 -20.13 -11.69 51.36
N LEU A 164 -19.13 -11.89 52.22
CA LEU A 164 -18.26 -10.79 52.69
C LEU A 164 -17.50 -10.12 51.55
N LEU A 165 -16.95 -10.90 50.61
CA LEU A 165 -16.26 -10.36 49.43
C LEU A 165 -17.21 -9.53 48.54
N GLN A 166 -18.43 -10.01 48.31
CA GLN A 166 -19.45 -9.32 47.52
C GLN A 166 -19.89 -8.00 48.17
N ALA A 167 -20.07 -7.97 49.49
CA ALA A 167 -20.34 -6.73 50.23
C ALA A 167 -19.18 -5.71 50.10
N GLN A 168 -17.94 -6.19 50.20
CA GLN A 168 -16.75 -5.34 50.10
C GLN A 168 -16.52 -4.79 48.68
N ILE A 169 -16.90 -5.55 47.64
CA ILE A 169 -16.90 -5.10 46.23
C ILE A 169 -18.00 -4.04 46.01
N LYS A 170 -19.22 -4.26 46.54
CA LYS A 170 -20.35 -3.33 46.39
C LYS A 170 -20.03 -1.95 46.96
N ASN A 171 -19.36 -1.90 48.12
CA ASN A 171 -18.93 -0.63 48.73
C ASN A 171 -17.79 0.09 47.97
N LYS A 172 -17.04 -0.60 47.09
CA LYS A 172 -15.99 0.02 46.26
C LYS A 172 -16.45 0.43 44.84
N LEU A 173 -17.64 0.02 44.40
CA LEU A 173 -18.19 0.40 43.10
C LEU A 173 -19.04 1.69 43.14
N ASN A 174 -19.50 2.12 44.32
CA ASN A 174 -20.24 3.38 44.47
C ASN A 174 -19.35 4.65 44.46
N SER A 175 -18.01 4.52 44.44
CA SER A 175 -17.07 5.65 44.48
C SER A 175 -16.48 6.03 43.10
N GLY A 176 -17.34 6.16 42.09
CA GLY A 176 -17.11 7.04 40.94
C GLY A 176 -16.31 6.52 39.73
N VAL A 177 -16.88 6.81 38.54
CA VAL A 177 -16.22 6.90 37.22
C VAL A 177 -15.83 5.58 36.51
N LEU A 178 -16.77 5.10 35.70
CA LEU A 178 -16.57 4.38 34.43
C LEU A 178 -15.86 3.01 34.47
N GLY A 179 -16.63 1.97 34.77
CA GLY A 179 -16.33 0.58 34.40
C GLY A 179 -17.59 -0.14 33.90
N PHE A 180 -17.79 -0.18 32.57
CA PHE A 180 -18.78 -1.04 31.93
C PHE A 180 -18.03 -2.22 31.32
N ASP A 181 -18.34 -3.44 31.75
CA ASP A 181 -17.98 -4.64 31.00
C ASP A 181 -19.01 -5.75 31.21
N LEU A 182 -19.04 -6.69 30.28
CA LEU A 182 -20.08 -7.70 30.11
C LEU A 182 -19.80 -8.95 30.94
N THR A 183 -20.85 -9.66 31.33
CA THR A 183 -20.91 -11.11 31.04
C THR A 183 -22.34 -11.65 31.10
N GLN A 184 -22.55 -12.76 30.37
CA GLN A 184 -23.75 -13.62 30.37
C GLN A 184 -25.05 -12.98 29.84
N MET A 185 -25.30 -13.21 28.55
CA MET A 185 -26.65 -13.20 27.99
C MET A 185 -27.39 -14.49 28.34
N GLN A 186 -28.67 -14.38 28.66
CA GLN A 186 -29.65 -15.44 28.36
C GLN A 186 -31.06 -14.85 28.24
N ASN A 187 -31.83 -15.34 27.26
CA ASN A 187 -33.26 -15.11 27.05
C ASN A 187 -33.71 -13.66 26.75
N ASP A 188 -33.39 -13.17 25.55
CA ASP A 188 -34.11 -12.04 24.94
C ASP A 188 -35.58 -12.39 24.68
N LYS A 189 -36.46 -11.96 25.60
CA LYS A 189 -37.86 -11.62 25.31
C LYS A 189 -38.18 -10.33 26.09
N PRO A 190 -38.59 -9.23 25.43
CA PRO A 190 -38.94 -8.01 26.15
C PRO A 190 -40.17 -8.25 27.03
N THR A 191 -40.11 -7.77 28.27
CA THR A 191 -41.25 -7.79 29.20
C THR A 191 -42.46 -7.10 28.57
N PRO A 192 -43.67 -7.69 28.59
CA PRO A 192 -44.84 -7.09 27.98
C PRO A 192 -45.18 -5.76 28.64
N LEU A 193 -45.28 -4.71 27.83
CA LEU A 193 -45.58 -3.35 28.25
C LEU A 193 -47.09 -3.22 28.49
N ILE A 194 -47.50 -3.01 29.74
CA ILE A 194 -48.91 -2.81 30.09
C ILE A 194 -49.30 -1.38 29.73
N LEU A 195 -50.40 -1.26 28.98
CA LEU A 195 -50.93 -0.02 28.43
C LEU A 195 -52.42 0.04 28.77
N ASP A 196 -52.86 1.13 29.39
CA ASP A 196 -54.29 1.41 29.58
C ASP A 196 -54.99 1.74 28.24
N SER A 197 -56.32 1.87 28.26
CA SER A 197 -57.13 2.18 27.07
C SER A 197 -56.77 3.49 26.34
N GLU A 198 -56.01 4.38 26.98
CA GLU A 198 -55.45 5.60 26.37
C GLU A 198 -53.99 5.45 25.87
N GLY A 199 -53.40 4.26 25.93
CA GLY A 199 -52.06 3.99 25.39
C GLY A 199 -50.89 4.51 26.24
N ARG A 200 -51.07 4.68 27.56
CA ARG A 200 -50.03 5.14 28.49
C ARG A 200 -49.40 3.98 29.26
N THR A 201 -48.09 4.06 29.52
CA THR A 201 -47.30 2.98 30.11
C THR A 201 -47.39 2.92 31.63
N ILE A 202 -47.87 1.80 32.15
CA ILE A 202 -48.18 1.61 33.57
C ILE A 202 -47.38 0.45 34.16
N ASP A 203 -46.82 0.67 35.34
CA ASP A 203 -46.12 -0.37 36.10
C ASP A 203 -47.12 -1.35 36.74
N SER A 204 -46.65 -2.54 37.13
CA SER A 204 -47.45 -3.62 37.75
C SER A 204 -48.22 -3.28 39.05
N THR A 205 -48.17 -2.02 39.50
CA THR A 205 -48.90 -1.47 40.67
C THR A 205 -49.85 -0.31 40.31
N GLY A 206 -50.16 -0.09 39.04
CA GLY A 206 -51.18 0.88 38.60
C GLY A 206 -50.73 2.34 38.62
N ARG A 207 -49.42 2.61 38.48
CA ARG A 207 -48.86 3.97 38.43
C ARG A 207 -48.22 4.24 37.07
N GLU A 208 -48.41 5.46 36.56
CA GLU A 208 -47.86 5.92 35.28
C GLU A 208 -46.32 6.04 35.37
N VAL A 209 -45.61 5.39 34.46
CA VAL A 209 -44.14 5.40 34.39
C VAL A 209 -43.69 6.23 33.20
N GLN A 210 -43.01 7.35 33.47
CA GLN A 210 -42.41 8.17 32.42
C GLN A 210 -41.14 7.49 31.87
N LEU A 211 -41.28 6.72 30.79
CA LEU A 211 -40.14 6.15 30.06
C LEU A 211 -39.25 7.26 29.51
N THR A 212 -38.05 7.41 30.08
CA THR A 212 -37.07 8.42 29.66
C THR A 212 -36.41 8.02 28.33
N HIS A 213 -37.00 8.47 27.23
CA HIS A 213 -36.54 8.15 25.87
C HIS A 213 -35.15 8.75 25.57
N VAL A 214 -34.10 7.95 25.74
CA VAL A 214 -32.72 8.32 25.43
C VAL A 214 -32.50 8.39 23.91
N VAL A 215 -32.58 9.60 23.36
CA VAL A 215 -32.36 9.85 21.92
C VAL A 215 -30.92 9.47 21.52
N PRO A 216 -30.70 8.56 20.55
CA PRO A 216 -29.35 8.13 20.16
C PRO A 216 -28.57 9.21 19.41
N THR A 217 -27.81 10.05 20.14
CA THR A 217 -26.98 11.11 19.52
C THR A 217 -25.60 10.59 19.11
N LEU A 218 -25.16 10.99 17.90
CA LEU A 218 -23.83 10.65 17.39
C LEU A 218 -22.71 11.22 18.30
N LYS A 219 -21.64 10.44 18.52
CA LYS A 219 -20.51 10.77 19.41
C LYS A 219 -19.84 12.13 19.14
N ALA A 220 -20.02 12.72 17.96
CA ALA A 220 -19.59 14.09 17.65
C ALA A 220 -20.29 15.12 18.54
N ASN A 221 -21.61 15.01 18.73
CA ASN A 221 -22.42 15.98 19.47
C ASN A 221 -22.12 15.92 20.97
N ILE A 222 -21.86 14.73 21.52
CA ILE A 222 -21.41 14.54 22.90
C ILE A 222 -20.07 15.27 23.14
N ARG A 223 -19.16 15.28 22.15
CA ARG A 223 -17.88 15.98 22.23
C ARG A 223 -18.02 17.51 22.05
N ALA A 224 -19.06 17.96 21.35
CA ALA A 224 -19.41 19.39 21.28
C ALA A 224 -19.98 19.86 22.63
N LYS A 225 -20.98 19.16 23.19
CA LYS A 225 -21.62 19.55 24.45
C LYS A 225 -20.63 19.63 25.62
N LYS A 226 -19.75 18.62 25.78
CA LYS A 226 -18.65 18.68 26.77
C LYS A 226 -17.67 19.84 26.59
N ARG A 227 -17.58 20.43 25.38
CA ARG A 227 -16.75 21.60 25.12
C ARG A 227 -17.44 22.90 25.52
N GLU A 228 -18.77 22.95 25.48
CA GLU A 228 -19.57 24.08 25.97
C GLU A 228 -19.75 24.03 27.49
N GLU A 229 -19.98 22.86 28.07
CA GLU A 229 -19.98 22.63 29.53
C GLU A 229 -18.66 23.11 30.16
N PHE A 230 -17.52 22.75 29.55
CA PHE A 230 -16.19 23.23 29.96
C PHE A 230 -15.96 24.74 29.72
N LYS A 231 -16.68 25.36 28.78
CA LYS A 231 -16.61 26.80 28.50
C LYS A 231 -17.46 27.61 29.49
N ALA A 232 -18.62 27.09 29.89
CA ALA A 232 -19.49 27.69 30.90
C ALA A 232 -18.81 27.72 32.28
N GLN A 233 -18.17 26.61 32.70
CA GLN A 233 -17.37 26.55 33.94
C GLN A 233 -16.13 27.46 33.95
N LEU A 234 -15.75 28.05 32.81
CA LEU A 234 -14.69 29.06 32.70
C LEU A 234 -15.22 30.50 32.69
N GLN A 235 -16.54 30.69 32.77
CA GLN A 235 -17.20 31.99 32.64
C GLN A 235 -17.83 32.49 33.95
N GLU A 236 -18.05 31.61 34.93
CA GLU A 236 -18.35 32.01 36.31
C GLU A 236 -17.06 32.40 37.06
N LYS A 237 -16.88 33.71 37.24
CA LYS A 237 -16.03 34.28 38.28
C LYS A 237 -16.92 35.11 39.22
N PRO A 238 -16.74 35.02 40.55
CA PRO A 238 -17.36 35.99 41.45
C PRO A 238 -16.77 37.38 41.22
N VAL A 239 -17.58 38.40 41.49
CA VAL A 239 -17.16 39.80 41.55
C VAL A 239 -16.64 40.06 42.97
N GLU A 240 -15.45 40.66 43.09
CA GLU A 240 -14.97 41.24 44.35
C GLU A 240 -15.17 42.76 44.29
N ASP A 241 -15.91 43.31 45.25
CA ASP A 241 -16.10 44.76 45.37
C ASP A 241 -14.80 45.43 45.84
N THR A 242 -14.23 46.27 44.98
CA THR A 242 -13.08 47.12 45.34
C THR A 242 -13.56 48.52 45.71
N GLY A 243 -13.46 48.86 47.00
CA GLY A 243 -13.90 50.15 47.54
C GLY A 243 -13.23 51.38 46.90
N GLU A 244 -13.95 52.50 46.92
CA GLU A 244 -13.62 53.71 46.15
C GLU A 244 -12.31 54.39 46.60
N ALA A 245 -11.39 54.58 45.65
CA ALA A 245 -10.16 55.32 45.88
C ALA A 245 -10.41 56.84 45.87
N LYS A 246 -10.52 57.43 47.07
CA LYS A 246 -10.91 58.84 47.32
C LYS A 246 -9.99 59.94 46.75
N TYR A 247 -8.99 59.60 45.94
CA TYR A 247 -8.00 60.51 45.37
C TYR A 247 -7.67 60.15 43.91
N PHE A 248 -8.36 60.77 42.95
CA PHE A 248 -8.05 60.67 41.53
C PHE A 248 -8.33 62.00 40.83
N ASP A 249 -7.35 62.54 40.07
CA ASP A 249 -7.53 63.74 39.27
C ASP A 249 -8.03 63.37 37.85
N PRO A 250 -9.25 63.80 37.44
CA PRO A 250 -9.80 63.49 36.11
C PRO A 250 -8.97 64.01 34.92
N ARG A 251 -7.98 64.88 35.13
CA ARG A 251 -7.13 65.45 34.07
C ARG A 251 -6.05 64.51 33.54
N LEU A 252 -5.78 63.38 34.21
CA LEU A 252 -4.71 62.44 33.86
C LEU A 252 -5.25 61.17 33.18
N THR A 253 -5.10 61.08 31.85
CA THR A 253 -5.55 59.94 31.02
C THR A 253 -4.65 58.71 31.13
N ASN A 254 -4.50 58.16 32.33
CA ASN A 254 -3.71 56.97 32.62
C ASN A 254 -4.33 55.70 32.00
N LYS A 255 -3.85 55.27 30.83
CA LYS A 255 -4.18 53.97 30.24
C LYS A 255 -3.54 52.84 31.08
N PRO A 256 -4.31 51.94 31.72
CA PRO A 256 -3.75 50.89 32.55
C PRO A 256 -3.03 49.84 31.69
N MET A 257 -1.71 49.70 31.86
CA MET A 257 -0.93 48.67 31.18
C MET A 257 -1.15 47.30 31.82
N VAL A 258 -2.15 46.55 31.33
CA VAL A 258 -2.52 45.22 31.84
C VAL A 258 -1.45 44.16 31.54
N ARG A 259 -0.40 44.13 32.36
CA ARG A 259 0.51 42.99 32.48
C ARG A 259 0.02 42.06 33.58
N ASN A 260 -0.54 40.91 33.22
CA ASN A 260 -0.89 39.85 34.15
C ASN A 260 0.36 39.41 34.94
N LYS A 261 0.46 39.80 36.21
CA LYS A 261 1.52 39.32 37.12
C LYS A 261 1.36 37.81 37.28
N LYS A 262 2.41 37.03 36.97
CA LYS A 262 2.41 35.58 37.20
C LYS A 262 2.43 35.32 38.72
N ALA A 263 1.34 34.80 39.26
CA ALA A 263 1.30 34.32 40.64
C ALA A 263 2.28 33.14 40.82
N LEU A 264 2.98 33.10 41.95
CA LEU A 264 3.90 32.02 42.30
C LEU A 264 3.11 30.76 42.64
N ARG A 265 3.19 29.73 41.79
CA ARG A 265 2.61 28.41 42.07
C ARG A 265 3.62 27.58 42.85
N PHE A 266 3.59 27.74 44.18
CA PHE A 266 4.34 26.86 45.08
C PHE A 266 3.86 25.40 44.94
N HIS A 267 4.78 24.47 45.14
CA HIS A 267 4.48 23.04 45.22
C HIS A 267 4.52 22.59 46.67
N GLU A 268 3.61 21.68 47.02
CA GLU A 268 3.50 21.14 48.38
C GLU A 268 4.83 20.50 48.83
N PRO A 269 5.23 20.70 50.11
CA PRO A 269 6.45 20.11 50.64
C PRO A 269 6.42 18.58 50.50
N GLY A 270 7.59 17.98 50.21
CA GLY A 270 7.72 16.55 49.97
C GLY A 270 7.30 16.07 48.57
N LYS A 271 6.57 16.85 47.76
CA LYS A 271 6.13 16.42 46.41
C LYS A 271 7.30 16.02 45.50
N PHE A 272 8.35 16.84 45.46
CA PHE A 272 9.57 16.52 44.70
C PHE A 272 10.44 15.47 45.38
N GLN A 273 10.34 15.32 46.70
CA GLN A 273 11.04 14.27 47.46
C GLN A 273 10.49 12.90 47.08
N GLN A 274 9.16 12.71 47.17
CA GLN A 274 8.47 11.50 46.69
C GLN A 274 8.76 11.21 45.21
N MET A 275 8.86 12.24 44.36
CA MET A 275 9.22 12.08 42.95
C MET A 275 10.68 11.63 42.76
N ALA A 276 11.61 12.17 43.55
CA ALA A 276 13.02 11.78 43.55
C ALA A 276 13.25 10.39 44.18
N ASP A 277 12.50 10.02 45.22
CA ASP A 277 12.52 8.69 45.84
C ASP A 277 11.95 7.63 44.86
N ARG A 278 10.83 7.92 44.20
CA ARG A 278 10.30 7.08 43.10
C ARG A 278 11.30 6.97 41.94
N MET A 279 12.05 8.03 41.63
CA MET A 279 13.10 8.00 40.60
C MET A 279 14.31 7.16 41.03
N ARG A 280 14.76 7.27 42.29
CA ARG A 280 15.81 6.42 42.87
C ARG A 280 15.39 4.95 42.94
N MET A 281 14.17 4.65 43.37
CA MET A 281 13.62 3.29 43.36
C MET A 281 13.54 2.71 41.94
N LYS A 282 13.10 3.50 40.95
CA LYS A 282 13.11 3.08 39.54
C LYS A 282 14.54 2.80 39.04
N ALA A 283 15.52 3.64 39.40
CA ALA A 283 16.92 3.43 39.03
C ALA A 283 17.53 2.20 39.72
N GLN A 284 17.16 1.91 40.97
CA GLN A 284 17.56 0.69 41.69
C GLN A 284 16.97 -0.57 41.03
N LEU A 285 15.67 -0.56 40.69
CA LEU A 285 15.05 -1.67 39.95
C LEU A 285 15.70 -1.87 38.57
N GLN A 286 16.04 -0.79 37.88
CA GLN A 286 16.72 -0.86 36.58
C GLN A 286 18.18 -1.36 36.70
N LYS A 287 18.89 -1.03 37.79
CA LYS A 287 20.19 -1.63 38.12
C LYS A 287 20.06 -3.12 38.42
N LEU A 288 19.13 -3.52 39.30
CA LEU A 288 18.90 -4.92 39.66
C LEU A 288 18.51 -5.76 38.44
N GLN A 289 17.65 -5.24 37.56
CA GLN A 289 17.31 -5.87 36.29
C GLN A 289 18.53 -5.98 35.35
N GLY A 290 19.41 -4.97 35.35
CA GLY A 290 20.69 -4.99 34.65
C GLY A 290 21.63 -6.08 35.20
N GLU A 291 21.82 -6.14 36.52
CA GLU A 291 22.63 -7.15 37.21
C GLU A 291 22.11 -8.57 36.96
N ILE A 292 20.79 -8.79 37.09
CA ILE A 292 20.14 -10.05 36.72
C ILE A 292 20.42 -10.40 35.25
N SER A 293 20.32 -9.44 34.32
CA SER A 293 20.61 -9.69 32.90
C SER A 293 22.10 -9.99 32.64
N GLN A 294 23.02 -9.38 33.39
CA GLN A 294 24.45 -9.66 33.29
C GLN A 294 24.80 -11.03 33.87
N ILE A 295 24.19 -11.44 34.99
CA ILE A 295 24.34 -12.79 35.55
C ILE A 295 23.78 -13.84 34.58
N ALA A 296 22.61 -13.57 33.99
CA ALA A 296 21.97 -14.44 33.01
C ALA A 296 22.74 -14.55 31.69
N LYS A 297 23.47 -13.49 31.27
CA LYS A 297 24.45 -13.54 30.17
C LYS A 297 25.72 -14.31 30.56
N LYS A 298 26.34 -14.00 31.71
CA LYS A 298 27.58 -14.64 32.22
C LYS A 298 27.43 -16.15 32.44
N THR A 299 26.23 -16.64 32.69
CA THR A 299 25.94 -18.07 32.87
C THR A 299 25.58 -18.79 31.56
N GLY A 300 25.43 -18.08 30.43
CA GLY A 300 25.06 -18.67 29.12
C GLY A 300 23.62 -19.23 29.02
N ILE A 301 22.93 -19.40 30.16
CA ILE A 301 21.63 -20.06 30.27
C ILE A 301 20.59 -19.41 29.35
N THR A 302 20.59 -18.08 29.19
CA THR A 302 19.57 -17.40 28.36
C THR A 302 19.66 -17.71 26.87
N SER A 303 20.86 -17.90 26.34
CA SER A 303 21.08 -18.14 24.91
C SER A 303 20.74 -19.60 24.58
N ALA A 304 21.30 -20.54 25.35
CA ALA A 304 20.96 -21.96 25.26
C ALA A 304 19.45 -22.23 25.50
N THR A 305 18.81 -21.55 26.46
CA THR A 305 17.36 -21.69 26.72
C THR A 305 16.52 -21.11 25.58
N LYS A 306 16.96 -20.04 24.91
CA LYS A 306 16.28 -19.54 23.70
C LYS A 306 16.42 -20.54 22.56
N LEU A 307 17.62 -21.02 22.26
CA LEU A 307 17.84 -22.02 21.22
C LEU A 307 17.01 -23.29 21.48
N ALA A 308 16.95 -23.77 22.73
CA ALA A 308 16.10 -24.90 23.15
C ALA A 308 14.58 -24.62 23.20
N GLN A 309 14.14 -23.38 22.96
CA GLN A 309 12.73 -23.00 22.72
C GLN A 309 12.41 -22.75 21.24
N ILE A 310 13.44 -22.47 20.42
CA ILE A 310 13.32 -22.25 18.96
C ILE A 310 13.45 -23.56 18.20
N ALA A 311 14.38 -24.42 18.63
CA ALA A 311 14.43 -25.80 18.19
C ALA A 311 13.04 -26.42 18.40
N PRO A 312 12.40 -26.99 17.36
CA PRO A 312 11.13 -27.65 17.54
C PRO A 312 11.34 -28.76 18.57
N LYS A 313 10.63 -28.69 19.69
CA LYS A 313 10.49 -29.84 20.58
C LYS A 313 9.73 -30.89 19.79
N VAL A 314 10.47 -31.74 19.06
CA VAL A 314 9.99 -33.03 18.57
C VAL A 314 9.24 -33.64 19.74
N HIS A 315 7.97 -34.01 19.54
CA HIS A 315 7.13 -34.49 20.63
C HIS A 315 7.48 -35.95 20.98
N PHE A 316 8.72 -36.14 21.45
CA PHE A 316 9.05 -37.08 22.51
C PHE A 316 8.34 -36.64 23.81
N GLY A 317 7.01 -36.59 23.77
CA GLY A 317 6.25 -36.80 24.98
C GLY A 317 6.38 -38.26 25.40
N PRO A 318 5.87 -38.66 26.57
CA PRO A 318 5.63 -40.06 26.90
C PRO A 318 4.43 -40.63 26.13
N GLU A 319 4.31 -40.26 24.84
CA GLU A 319 3.55 -41.02 23.85
C GLU A 319 4.31 -42.34 23.72
N LYS A 320 3.80 -43.39 24.38
CA LYS A 320 4.49 -44.67 24.53
C LYS A 320 5.01 -45.12 23.16
N ILE A 321 6.32 -45.38 23.07
CA ILE A 321 6.91 -46.08 21.92
C ILE A 321 6.01 -47.31 21.66
N PRO A 322 5.35 -47.39 20.50
CA PRO A 322 4.42 -48.48 20.24
C PRO A 322 5.14 -49.82 20.36
N ARG A 323 4.49 -50.81 21.00
CA ARG A 323 5.06 -52.16 21.14
C ARG A 323 5.35 -52.86 19.81
N ILE A 324 4.77 -52.35 18.73
CA ILE A 324 5.01 -52.72 17.34
C ILE A 324 4.90 -51.42 16.54
N GLU A 325 5.85 -51.12 15.67
CA GLU A 325 5.71 -49.96 14.78
C GLU A 325 4.60 -50.21 13.73
N TRP A 326 4.05 -49.12 13.19
CA TRP A 326 2.84 -49.19 12.33
C TRP A 326 3.07 -50.01 11.04
N TRP A 327 4.29 -50.05 10.52
CA TRP A 327 4.67 -50.84 9.35
C TRP A 327 4.78 -52.33 9.69
N ASP A 328 5.42 -52.69 10.81
CA ASP A 328 5.46 -54.06 11.32
C ASP A 328 4.10 -54.60 11.75
N SER A 329 3.16 -53.74 12.17
CA SER A 329 1.83 -54.19 12.65
C SER A 329 1.02 -55.00 11.62
N VAL A 330 1.37 -54.90 10.33
CA VAL A 330 0.81 -55.69 9.23
C VAL A 330 1.40 -57.11 9.18
N ILE A 331 2.69 -57.25 9.50
CA ILE A 331 3.49 -58.47 9.31
C ILE A 331 3.61 -59.28 10.62
N LEU A 332 3.75 -58.59 11.76
CA LEU A 332 4.01 -59.18 13.07
C LEU A 332 2.81 -59.04 14.01
N THR A 333 2.74 -59.93 14.99
CA THR A 333 1.73 -59.89 16.09
C THR A 333 2.30 -59.34 17.40
N ASN A 334 3.62 -59.43 17.58
CA ASN A 334 4.49 -58.78 18.57
C ASN A 334 5.94 -58.97 18.09
N TYR A 335 6.90 -58.19 18.60
CA TYR A 335 8.34 -58.42 18.37
C TYR A 335 8.91 -59.62 19.14
N GLY A 336 8.17 -60.15 20.12
CA GLY A 336 8.72 -61.01 21.18
C GLY A 336 9.25 -60.19 22.37
N ASP A 337 9.41 -60.83 23.52
CA ASP A 337 10.40 -60.41 24.53
C ASP A 337 11.74 -61.11 24.20
N ASP A 338 12.85 -60.74 24.86
CA ASP A 338 14.26 -61.07 24.49
C ASP A 338 14.63 -62.57 24.27
N ASN A 339 13.70 -63.52 24.45
CA ASN A 339 13.92 -64.95 24.27
C ASN A 339 12.80 -65.68 23.47
N GLU A 340 11.82 -64.96 22.89
CA GLU A 340 10.77 -65.54 22.02
C GLU A 340 10.92 -65.06 20.58
N GLU A 341 10.72 -65.95 19.60
CA GLU A 341 10.75 -65.58 18.18
C GLU A 341 9.52 -64.70 17.81
N PRO A 342 9.70 -63.66 16.97
CA PRO A 342 8.62 -62.74 16.61
C PRO A 342 7.50 -63.45 15.84
N ARG A 343 6.27 -63.39 16.35
CA ARG A 343 5.13 -64.11 15.76
C ARG A 343 4.62 -63.45 14.47
N ILE A 344 5.20 -63.88 13.35
CA ILE A 344 4.84 -63.53 11.98
C ILE A 344 3.40 -63.98 11.65
N LYS A 345 2.70 -63.17 10.85
CA LYS A 345 1.41 -63.50 10.23
C LYS A 345 1.66 -64.06 8.83
N GLU A 346 1.86 -65.36 8.72
CA GLU A 346 2.15 -66.03 7.44
C GLU A 346 1.07 -65.74 6.36
N GLU A 347 -0.18 -65.56 6.78
CA GLU A 347 -1.31 -65.16 5.93
C GLU A 347 -1.10 -63.83 5.16
N THR A 348 -0.24 -62.93 5.63
CA THR A 348 -0.01 -61.61 5.01
C THR A 348 1.22 -61.56 4.09
N ILE A 349 2.13 -62.54 4.19
CA ILE A 349 3.34 -62.61 3.35
C ILE A 349 3.06 -63.52 2.16
N THR A 350 2.99 -62.94 0.97
CA THR A 350 2.86 -63.70 -0.29
C THR A 350 4.05 -63.47 -1.20
N HIS A 351 4.24 -64.35 -2.20
CA HIS A 351 5.27 -64.20 -3.22
C HIS A 351 4.95 -63.13 -4.29
N LEU A 352 3.89 -62.33 -4.09
CA LEU A 352 3.43 -61.31 -5.02
C LEU A 352 4.15 -59.98 -4.78
N ILE A 353 4.80 -59.44 -5.81
CA ILE A 353 5.50 -58.16 -5.74
C ILE A 353 4.60 -57.05 -6.31
N GLU A 354 4.04 -56.22 -5.43
CA GLU A 354 3.31 -55.03 -5.87
C GLU A 354 4.26 -54.05 -6.59
N HIS A 355 3.84 -53.58 -7.75
CA HIS A 355 4.49 -52.49 -8.48
C HIS A 355 3.69 -51.21 -8.21
N PRO A 356 4.12 -50.33 -7.28
CA PRO A 356 3.31 -49.22 -6.82
C PRO A 356 3.01 -48.21 -7.95
N ILE A 357 1.84 -47.57 -7.86
CA ILE A 357 1.31 -46.69 -8.91
C ILE A 357 2.32 -45.57 -9.27
N GLN A 358 2.78 -45.56 -10.53
CA GLN A 358 3.75 -44.59 -11.01
C GLN A 358 3.14 -43.17 -11.11
N MET A 359 3.23 -42.42 -10.01
CA MET A 359 2.78 -41.03 -9.94
C MET A 359 3.62 -40.12 -10.86
N LYS A 360 2.94 -39.23 -11.58
CA LYS A 360 3.60 -38.22 -12.42
C LYS A 360 4.33 -37.20 -11.55
N ALA A 361 5.56 -36.83 -11.94
CA ALA A 361 6.35 -35.84 -11.21
C ALA A 361 5.56 -34.51 -11.05
N PRO A 362 5.50 -33.89 -9.86
CA PRO A 362 4.74 -32.65 -9.62
C PRO A 362 5.17 -31.44 -10.48
N THR A 363 6.38 -31.48 -11.03
CA THR A 363 6.96 -30.46 -11.92
C THR A 363 6.74 -30.76 -13.41
N LEU A 364 6.10 -31.89 -13.77
CA LEU A 364 5.93 -32.29 -15.17
C LEU A 364 4.98 -31.33 -15.90
N ILE A 365 5.45 -30.81 -17.04
CA ILE A 365 4.75 -29.78 -17.81
C ILE A 365 3.55 -30.39 -18.54
N MET A 366 2.34 -30.23 -17.98
CA MET A 366 1.09 -30.74 -18.60
C MET A 366 0.71 -30.06 -19.93
N LYS A 367 1.28 -28.88 -20.23
CA LYS A 367 1.10 -28.16 -21.50
C LYS A 367 2.24 -28.55 -22.44
N ALA A 368 1.96 -28.89 -23.70
CA ALA A 368 3.02 -29.17 -24.67
C ALA A 368 3.98 -27.98 -24.80
N VAL A 369 5.28 -28.20 -24.57
CA VAL A 369 6.31 -27.17 -24.67
C VAL A 369 6.55 -26.84 -26.14
N TYR A 370 6.08 -25.68 -26.59
CA TYR A 370 6.41 -25.19 -27.92
C TYR A 370 7.88 -24.73 -27.97
N MET A 371 8.69 -25.32 -28.84
CA MET A 371 10.04 -24.83 -29.08
C MET A 371 9.97 -23.53 -29.92
N PRO A 372 10.53 -22.40 -29.46
CA PRO A 372 10.50 -21.16 -30.23
C PRO A 372 11.40 -21.28 -31.47
N VAL A 373 10.81 -21.17 -32.66
CA VAL A 373 11.53 -21.26 -33.95
C VAL A 373 12.33 -19.99 -34.22
N PHE A 374 13.66 -20.09 -34.25
CA PHE A 374 14.57 -18.99 -34.52
C PHE A 374 15.08 -19.02 -35.97
N LEU A 375 14.71 -18.01 -36.77
CA LEU A 375 15.17 -17.89 -38.16
C LEU A 375 16.54 -17.19 -38.23
N THR A 376 17.43 -17.66 -39.11
CA THR A 376 18.70 -16.98 -39.42
C THR A 376 18.49 -15.60 -40.05
N LYS A 377 19.56 -14.81 -40.17
CA LYS A 377 19.55 -13.53 -40.92
C LYS A 377 19.25 -13.74 -42.42
N LYS A 378 19.66 -14.88 -43.01
CA LYS A 378 19.42 -15.22 -44.43
C LYS A 378 17.93 -15.51 -44.66
N GLU A 379 17.31 -16.36 -43.84
CA GLU A 379 15.90 -16.73 -43.97
C GLU A 379 14.97 -15.55 -43.69
N ARG A 380 15.24 -14.73 -42.67
CA ARG A 380 14.50 -13.48 -42.46
C ARG A 380 14.56 -12.53 -43.67
N LYS A 381 15.67 -12.52 -44.42
CA LYS A 381 15.83 -11.76 -45.69
C LYS A 381 15.21 -12.48 -46.91
N LYS A 382 14.93 -13.80 -46.82
CA LYS A 382 14.17 -14.57 -47.83
C LYS A 382 12.67 -14.35 -47.63
N LEU A 383 12.15 -14.64 -46.44
CA LEU A 383 10.75 -14.46 -46.03
C LEU A 383 10.28 -13.01 -46.27
N ARG A 384 11.00 -12.00 -45.75
CA ARG A 384 10.70 -10.57 -46.00
C ARG A 384 10.68 -10.18 -47.48
N ARG A 385 11.33 -10.93 -48.38
CA ARG A 385 11.27 -10.71 -49.84
C ARG A 385 10.13 -11.49 -50.51
N GLN A 386 9.75 -12.65 -49.97
CA GLN A 386 8.56 -13.41 -50.38
C GLN A 386 7.28 -12.64 -50.03
N ASN A 387 7.01 -12.38 -48.75
CA ASN A 387 5.82 -11.62 -48.30
C ASN A 387 5.67 -10.24 -48.98
N ARG A 388 6.78 -9.60 -49.37
CA ARG A 388 6.75 -8.32 -50.13
C ARG A 388 6.41 -8.50 -51.61
N ARG A 389 6.85 -9.60 -52.23
CA ARG A 389 6.48 -9.94 -53.61
C ARG A 389 5.02 -10.38 -53.67
N GLU A 390 4.58 -11.18 -52.68
CA GLU A 390 3.19 -11.60 -52.53
C GLU A 390 2.26 -10.40 -52.34
N ALA A 391 2.53 -9.51 -51.37
CA ALA A 391 1.73 -8.30 -51.17
C ALA A 391 1.71 -7.37 -52.40
N TRP A 392 2.84 -7.19 -53.09
CA TRP A 392 2.89 -6.37 -54.31
C TRP A 392 2.15 -7.02 -55.50
N LYS A 393 2.14 -8.36 -55.58
CA LYS A 393 1.35 -9.11 -56.56
C LYS A 393 -0.15 -9.00 -56.24
N GLU A 394 -0.53 -9.04 -54.97
CA GLU A 394 -1.90 -8.81 -54.49
C GLU A 394 -2.38 -7.38 -54.80
N GLU A 395 -1.56 -6.34 -54.54
CA GLU A 395 -1.80 -4.95 -54.94
C GLU A 395 -1.99 -4.83 -56.47
N GLN A 396 -1.09 -5.44 -57.27
CA GLN A 396 -1.21 -5.45 -58.73
C GLN A 396 -2.44 -6.21 -59.23
N GLU A 397 -2.87 -7.26 -58.54
CA GLU A 397 -4.07 -8.03 -58.88
C GLU A 397 -5.34 -7.25 -58.55
N LYS A 398 -5.41 -6.56 -57.41
CA LYS A 398 -6.51 -5.62 -57.11
C LYS A 398 -6.64 -4.50 -58.13
N ILE A 399 -5.52 -3.94 -58.59
CA ILE A 399 -5.49 -2.93 -59.65
C ILE A 399 -5.94 -3.54 -61.00
N ARG A 400 -5.49 -4.76 -61.33
CA ARG A 400 -5.90 -5.46 -62.56
C ARG A 400 -7.40 -5.82 -62.57
N LEU A 401 -7.98 -6.15 -61.42
CA LEU A 401 -9.42 -6.38 -61.26
C LEU A 401 -10.22 -5.07 -61.10
N GLY A 402 -9.57 -3.90 -61.03
CA GLY A 402 -10.23 -2.60 -60.91
C GLY A 402 -10.77 -2.26 -59.52
N LEU A 403 -10.44 -3.04 -58.47
CA LEU A 403 -10.87 -2.77 -57.09
C LEU A 403 -10.14 -1.56 -56.47
N GLU A 404 -8.89 -1.34 -56.88
CA GLU A 404 -8.08 -0.20 -56.44
C GLU A 404 -7.58 0.58 -57.67
N PRO A 405 -7.75 1.91 -57.73
CA PRO A 405 -7.23 2.72 -58.84
C PRO A 405 -5.69 2.75 -58.80
N PRO A 406 -5.01 2.83 -59.96
CA PRO A 406 -3.55 2.93 -60.00
C PRO A 406 -3.01 4.09 -59.13
N PRO A 407 -1.97 3.85 -58.30
CA PRO A 407 -1.50 4.86 -57.36
C PRO A 407 -0.85 6.05 -58.07
N GLU A 408 -1.25 7.27 -57.67
CA GLU A 408 -0.74 8.54 -58.22
C GLU A 408 0.80 8.62 -58.23
N PRO A 409 1.41 9.25 -59.26
CA PRO A 409 2.85 9.46 -59.29
C PRO A 409 3.32 10.29 -58.07
N LYS A 410 4.42 9.85 -57.45
CA LYS A 410 4.92 10.41 -56.19
C LYS A 410 5.68 11.71 -56.40
N LEU A 411 4.95 12.82 -56.45
CA LEU A 411 5.52 14.15 -56.59
C LEU A 411 6.31 14.58 -55.35
N ARG A 412 7.35 15.38 -55.55
CA ARG A 412 8.16 16.03 -54.51
C ARG A 412 8.42 17.46 -54.96
N ILE A 413 8.64 18.38 -54.02
CA ILE A 413 9.03 19.76 -54.38
C ILE A 413 10.32 19.75 -55.23
N SER A 414 11.29 18.88 -54.89
CA SER A 414 12.50 18.61 -55.69
C SER A 414 12.27 18.04 -57.09
N ASN A 415 11.08 17.50 -57.36
CA ASN A 415 10.73 16.83 -58.61
C ASN A 415 9.65 17.60 -59.39
N LEU A 416 9.08 18.67 -58.81
CA LEU A 416 7.96 19.46 -59.35
C LEU A 416 8.25 19.91 -60.78
N MET A 417 9.34 20.66 -60.97
CA MET A 417 9.75 21.22 -62.26
C MET A 417 10.14 20.16 -63.30
N ARG A 418 10.50 18.93 -62.88
CA ARG A 418 10.85 17.83 -63.80
C ARG A 418 9.66 16.93 -64.17
N ALA A 419 8.62 16.90 -63.34
CA ALA A 419 7.45 16.05 -63.54
C ALA A 419 6.27 16.80 -64.17
N LEU A 420 6.17 18.11 -63.93
CA LEU A 420 5.03 18.96 -64.29
C LEU A 420 5.51 20.30 -64.88
N GLY A 421 6.63 20.29 -65.61
CA GLY A 421 7.35 21.52 -65.99
C GLY A 421 6.51 22.53 -66.79
N THR A 422 5.61 22.07 -67.65
CA THR A 422 4.69 22.93 -68.41
C THR A 422 3.62 23.57 -67.53
N GLU A 423 2.93 22.77 -66.69
CA GLU A 423 1.86 23.23 -65.80
C GLU A 423 2.38 24.08 -64.63
N ALA A 424 3.57 23.75 -64.10
CA ALA A 424 4.21 24.45 -63.00
C ALA A 424 4.83 25.80 -63.42
N VAL A 425 5.02 26.04 -64.72
CA VAL A 425 5.37 27.36 -65.28
C VAL A 425 4.12 28.24 -65.44
N GLN A 426 2.93 27.64 -65.68
CA GLN A 426 1.66 28.36 -65.76
C GLN A 426 1.16 28.79 -64.38
N ASP A 427 0.93 27.85 -63.45
CA ASP A 427 0.41 28.13 -62.11
C ASP A 427 1.38 27.62 -61.00
N PRO A 428 2.54 28.25 -60.78
CA PRO A 428 3.55 27.74 -59.85
C PRO A 428 3.02 27.52 -58.42
N THR A 429 2.23 28.44 -57.89
CA THR A 429 1.65 28.35 -56.54
C THR A 429 0.62 27.20 -56.41
N LYS A 430 -0.19 26.96 -57.44
CA LYS A 430 -1.22 25.91 -57.48
C LYS A 430 -0.57 24.52 -57.54
N MET A 431 0.46 24.36 -58.38
CA MET A 431 1.18 23.10 -58.50
C MET A 431 2.05 22.81 -57.27
N GLU A 432 2.65 23.84 -56.66
CA GLU A 432 3.32 23.70 -55.36
C GLU A 432 2.32 23.34 -54.24
N ALA A 433 1.13 23.97 -54.20
CA ALA A 433 0.07 23.63 -53.26
C ALA A 433 -0.45 22.19 -53.44
N HIS A 434 -0.62 21.73 -54.69
CA HIS A 434 -1.01 20.36 -54.99
C HIS A 434 0.05 19.35 -54.53
N VAL A 435 1.34 19.62 -54.77
CA VAL A 435 2.43 18.76 -54.30
C VAL A 435 2.60 18.79 -52.77
N LYS A 436 2.38 19.96 -52.13
CA LYS A 436 2.27 20.08 -50.66
C LYS A 436 1.10 19.25 -50.13
N ALA A 437 -0.06 19.30 -50.76
CA ALA A 437 -1.24 18.51 -50.39
C ALA A 437 -1.00 17.00 -50.57
N GLN A 438 -0.43 16.55 -51.68
CA GLN A 438 -0.09 15.14 -51.92
C GLN A 438 1.00 14.65 -50.94
N MET A 439 1.94 15.52 -50.55
CA MET A 439 2.94 15.23 -49.53
C MET A 439 2.32 15.14 -48.13
N ALA A 440 1.42 16.06 -47.77
CA ALA A 440 0.66 16.02 -46.53
C ALA A 440 -0.26 14.78 -46.45
N LYS A 441 -0.96 14.42 -47.54
CA LYS A 441 -1.75 13.18 -47.68
C LYS A 441 -0.89 11.94 -47.38
N ARG A 442 0.37 11.91 -47.88
CA ARG A 442 1.33 10.82 -47.59
C ARG A 442 1.89 10.82 -46.17
N ILE A 443 2.16 11.98 -45.57
CA ILE A 443 2.59 12.09 -44.17
C ILE A 443 1.45 11.66 -43.25
N LYS A 444 0.26 12.23 -43.45
CA LYS A 444 -0.97 11.87 -42.74
C LYS A 444 -1.27 10.37 -42.84
N ALA A 445 -1.28 9.77 -44.03
CA ALA A 445 -1.53 8.33 -44.18
C ALA A 445 -0.50 7.46 -43.42
N HIS A 446 0.77 7.89 -43.34
CA HIS A 446 1.79 7.23 -42.53
C HIS A 446 1.55 7.42 -41.02
N GLU A 447 1.14 8.62 -40.58
CA GLU A 447 0.82 8.94 -39.19
C GLU A 447 -0.46 8.24 -38.72
N ASP A 448 -1.53 8.26 -39.51
CA ASP A 448 -2.79 7.55 -39.29
C ASP A 448 -2.53 6.03 -39.21
N ALA A 449 -1.75 5.45 -40.12
CA ALA A 449 -1.37 4.04 -40.06
C ALA A 449 -0.49 3.72 -38.84
N ASN A 450 0.33 4.65 -38.36
CA ASN A 450 1.09 4.50 -37.11
C ASN A 450 0.20 4.65 -35.87
N ALA A 451 -0.82 5.52 -35.91
CA ALA A 451 -1.80 5.71 -34.85
C ALA A 451 -2.72 4.49 -34.71
N ALA A 452 -3.21 3.93 -35.82
CA ALA A 452 -3.96 2.68 -35.84
C ALA A 452 -3.14 1.50 -35.28
N ARG A 453 -1.82 1.46 -35.55
CA ARG A 453 -0.89 0.47 -34.97
C ARG A 453 -0.45 0.79 -33.53
N LYS A 454 -0.79 1.95 -32.97
CA LYS A 454 -0.38 2.38 -31.63
C LYS A 454 -1.36 1.87 -30.57
N LEU A 455 -0.99 0.76 -29.93
CA LEU A 455 -1.74 0.15 -28.80
C LEU A 455 -2.34 1.20 -27.85
N THR A 456 -3.64 1.09 -27.60
CA THR A 456 -4.38 2.02 -26.73
C THR A 456 -3.85 2.02 -25.29
N ALA A 457 -4.22 3.01 -24.49
CA ALA A 457 -3.76 3.10 -23.10
C ALA A 457 -4.25 1.93 -22.21
N SER A 458 -5.38 1.29 -22.53
CA SER A 458 -5.76 -0.01 -21.94
C SER A 458 -4.87 -1.12 -22.49
N GLN A 459 -4.83 -1.33 -23.80
CA GLN A 459 -4.06 -2.43 -24.42
C GLN A 459 -2.59 -2.45 -24.00
N ARG A 460 -1.96 -1.28 -23.79
CA ARG A 460 -0.61 -1.15 -23.22
C ARG A 460 -0.53 -1.58 -21.76
N ARG A 461 -1.50 -1.22 -20.92
CA ARG A 461 -1.62 -1.69 -19.52
C ARG A 461 -1.86 -3.19 -19.47
N ASP A 462 -2.76 -3.72 -20.29
CA ASP A 462 -3.10 -5.15 -20.30
C ASP A 462 -1.98 -6.03 -20.87
N LYS A 463 -1.24 -5.54 -21.89
CA LYS A 463 -0.02 -6.21 -22.37
C LYS A 463 1.11 -6.16 -21.33
N ARG A 464 1.21 -5.09 -20.52
CA ARG A 464 2.14 -5.01 -19.38
C ARG A 464 1.73 -5.97 -18.26
N ARG A 465 0.45 -5.98 -17.88
CA ARG A 465 -0.16 -6.90 -16.89
C ARG A 465 0.09 -8.36 -17.28
N ARG A 466 -0.20 -8.75 -18.53
CA ARG A 466 0.05 -10.11 -19.05
C ARG A 466 1.53 -10.49 -19.13
N LYS A 467 2.45 -9.53 -19.33
CA LYS A 467 3.90 -9.79 -19.23
C LYS A 467 4.34 -10.07 -17.78
N LEU A 468 3.65 -9.47 -16.81
CA LEU A 468 4.06 -9.46 -15.40
C LEU A 468 3.35 -10.51 -14.55
N MET A 469 2.13 -10.90 -14.94
CA MET A 469 1.38 -12.05 -14.45
C MET A 469 2.03 -13.33 -14.99
N GLU A 470 3.07 -13.82 -14.32
CA GLU A 470 3.80 -15.01 -14.73
C GLU A 470 3.00 -16.29 -14.50
N ASP A 471 3.09 -17.23 -15.44
CA ASP A 471 2.43 -18.53 -15.33
C ASP A 471 3.05 -19.34 -14.18
N THR A 472 2.40 -19.32 -13.02
CA THR A 472 2.87 -19.97 -11.78
C THR A 472 2.44 -21.45 -11.71
N THR A 473 2.03 -22.06 -12.84
CA THR A 473 1.54 -23.46 -12.91
C THR A 473 2.58 -24.49 -12.45
N TYR A 474 3.88 -24.23 -12.66
CA TYR A 474 4.98 -25.18 -12.37
C TYR A 474 5.53 -25.09 -10.93
N GLY A 475 4.80 -24.40 -10.05
CA GLY A 475 5.25 -24.04 -8.71
C GLY A 475 5.59 -22.55 -8.59
N VAL A 476 5.69 -22.14 -7.33
CA VAL A 476 5.88 -20.77 -6.86
C VAL A 476 7.32 -20.62 -6.38
N HIS A 477 8.04 -19.61 -6.88
CA HIS A 477 9.30 -19.20 -6.27
C HIS A 477 9.01 -18.39 -5.02
N VAL A 478 9.66 -18.75 -3.92
CA VAL A 478 9.48 -18.14 -2.60
C VAL A 478 10.82 -17.63 -2.12
N SER A 479 10.85 -16.40 -1.62
CA SER A 479 12.03 -15.81 -0.97
C SER A 479 11.66 -15.28 0.41
N VAL A 480 12.50 -15.61 1.38
CA VAL A 480 12.40 -15.16 2.78
C VAL A 480 13.56 -14.22 3.04
N TYR A 481 13.26 -12.92 3.17
CA TYR A 481 14.23 -11.91 3.59
C TYR A 481 14.05 -11.59 5.07
N ARG A 482 15.14 -11.21 5.72
CA ARG A 482 15.19 -10.82 7.12
C ARG A 482 15.88 -9.47 7.25
N VAL A 483 15.29 -8.57 8.02
CA VAL A 483 15.73 -7.18 8.20
C VAL A 483 15.73 -6.85 9.71
N LYS A 484 16.75 -6.15 10.22
CA LYS A 484 16.80 -5.77 11.64
C LYS A 484 15.64 -4.86 12.04
N ASP A 485 15.46 -3.75 11.32
CA ASP A 485 14.31 -2.84 11.49
C ASP A 485 13.54 -2.63 10.18
N LEU A 486 12.22 -2.44 10.29
CA LEU A 486 11.35 -2.06 9.18
C LEU A 486 10.35 -0.95 9.58
N THR A 487 10.70 -0.14 10.59
CA THR A 487 9.89 0.98 11.07
C THR A 487 9.87 2.15 10.07
N ASN A 488 10.92 2.30 9.24
CA ASN A 488 11.00 3.34 8.21
C ASN A 488 9.88 3.18 7.15
N MET A 489 8.88 4.09 7.22
CA MET A 489 7.69 4.08 6.37
C MET A 489 8.01 4.11 4.86
N SER A 490 9.10 4.79 4.45
CA SER A 490 9.51 4.85 3.05
C SER A 490 10.08 3.52 2.54
N LYS A 491 10.73 2.72 3.40
CA LYS A 491 11.23 1.38 3.06
C LYS A 491 10.09 0.37 3.10
N LYS A 492 9.21 0.47 4.10
CA LYS A 492 7.96 -0.29 4.23
C LYS A 492 7.04 -0.14 3.00
N PHE A 493 6.79 1.08 2.54
CA PHE A 493 6.00 1.36 1.33
C PHE A 493 6.63 0.75 0.07
N LYS A 494 7.97 0.80 -0.07
CA LYS A 494 8.67 0.15 -1.20
C LYS A 494 8.46 -1.37 -1.20
N VAL A 495 8.60 -2.02 -0.05
CA VAL A 495 8.32 -3.46 0.16
C VAL A 495 6.91 -3.82 -0.30
N GLU A 496 5.90 -3.12 0.22
CA GLU A 496 4.49 -3.37 -0.08
C GLU A 496 4.14 -3.14 -1.56
N VAL A 497 4.46 -1.95 -2.06
CA VAL A 497 4.00 -1.50 -3.38
C VAL A 497 4.73 -2.21 -4.51
N ASN A 498 6.01 -2.58 -4.35
CA ASN A 498 6.67 -3.39 -5.38
C ASN A 498 6.10 -4.83 -5.39
N CYS A 499 5.81 -5.43 -4.24
CA CYS A 499 5.15 -6.74 -4.17
C CYS A 499 3.79 -6.73 -4.92
N LYS A 500 2.94 -5.74 -4.60
CA LYS A 500 1.64 -5.53 -5.24
C LYS A 500 1.74 -5.21 -6.74
N GLN A 501 2.69 -4.36 -7.15
CA GLN A 501 2.92 -4.03 -8.56
C GLN A 501 3.39 -5.24 -9.38
N LEU A 502 4.23 -6.11 -8.79
CA LEU A 502 4.74 -7.32 -9.43
C LEU A 502 3.72 -8.48 -9.48
N LEU A 503 2.54 -8.33 -8.85
CA LEU A 503 1.53 -9.40 -8.68
C LEU A 503 2.07 -10.61 -7.88
N MET A 504 2.93 -10.31 -6.90
CA MET A 504 3.42 -11.28 -5.92
C MET A 504 2.46 -11.37 -4.73
N THR A 505 2.47 -12.52 -4.05
CA THR A 505 1.76 -12.77 -2.79
C THR A 505 2.77 -12.81 -1.63
N GLY A 506 2.32 -12.72 -0.39
CA GLY A 506 3.25 -12.81 0.74
C GLY A 506 2.74 -12.23 2.07
N ALA A 507 3.66 -12.14 3.02
CA ALA A 507 3.42 -11.50 4.32
C ALA A 507 4.71 -10.87 4.86
N VAL A 508 4.55 -9.79 5.61
CA VAL A 508 5.61 -9.20 6.43
C VAL A 508 5.26 -9.36 7.89
N ILE A 509 6.13 -9.98 8.67
CA ILE A 509 5.99 -10.07 10.12
C ILE A 509 7.03 -9.15 10.74
N MET A 510 6.53 -8.20 11.54
CA MET A 510 7.36 -7.29 12.30
C MET A 510 7.43 -7.78 13.75
N TYR A 511 8.64 -8.10 14.19
CA TYR A 511 8.97 -8.42 15.58
C TYR A 511 10.25 -7.64 15.96
N LYS A 512 10.53 -7.55 17.26
CA LYS A 512 11.68 -6.79 17.75
C LYS A 512 12.98 -7.43 17.24
N ASP A 513 13.86 -6.60 16.69
CA ASP A 513 15.21 -6.93 16.20
C ASP A 513 15.26 -7.99 15.06
N CYS A 514 14.12 -8.58 14.67
CA CYS A 514 13.96 -9.56 13.58
C CYS A 514 12.63 -9.34 12.83
N ASN A 515 12.67 -8.62 11.71
CA ASN A 515 11.54 -8.46 10.79
C ASN A 515 11.70 -9.44 9.61
N ILE A 516 10.67 -10.22 9.29
CA ILE A 516 10.69 -11.17 8.17
C ILE A 516 9.77 -10.68 7.05
N VAL A 517 10.27 -10.67 5.82
CA VAL A 517 9.55 -10.34 4.58
C VAL A 517 9.52 -11.61 3.72
N ILE A 518 8.38 -12.29 3.69
CA ILE A 518 8.14 -13.50 2.90
C ILE A 518 7.40 -13.11 1.62
N VAL A 519 7.92 -13.49 0.46
CA VAL A 519 7.32 -13.16 -0.83
C VAL A 519 7.28 -14.38 -1.74
N GLU A 520 6.16 -14.53 -2.45
CA GLU A 520 5.79 -15.64 -3.30
C GLU A 520 5.46 -15.14 -4.72
N GLY A 521 6.01 -15.73 -5.76
CA GLY A 521 5.75 -15.31 -7.14
C GLY A 521 6.38 -16.19 -8.22
N GLY A 522 6.44 -15.63 -9.43
CA GLY A 522 7.20 -16.18 -10.56
C GLY A 522 8.68 -15.78 -10.49
N PRO A 523 9.58 -16.51 -11.17
CA PRO A 523 11.03 -16.32 -11.04
C PRO A 523 11.53 -14.94 -11.49
N LYS A 524 10.87 -14.27 -12.46
CA LYS A 524 11.28 -12.92 -12.89
C LYS A 524 10.74 -11.86 -11.94
N GLN A 525 9.57 -12.10 -11.33
CA GLN A 525 9.06 -11.29 -10.23
C GLN A 525 10.05 -11.36 -9.05
N THR A 526 10.43 -12.57 -8.63
CA THR A 526 11.36 -12.85 -7.55
C THR A 526 12.74 -12.21 -7.77
N ALA A 527 13.39 -12.43 -8.91
CA ALA A 527 14.68 -11.79 -9.21
C ALA A 527 14.60 -10.24 -9.24
N THR A 528 13.47 -9.68 -9.67
CA THR A 528 13.24 -8.22 -9.63
C THR A 528 13.08 -7.71 -8.19
N TYR A 529 12.45 -8.50 -7.32
CA TYR A 529 12.22 -8.19 -5.92
C TYR A 529 13.47 -8.40 -5.05
N GLN A 530 14.24 -9.46 -5.29
CA GLN A 530 15.55 -9.71 -4.69
C GLN A 530 16.50 -8.53 -4.96
N ARG A 531 16.57 -8.05 -6.21
CA ARG A 531 17.33 -6.85 -6.58
C ARG A 531 16.76 -5.56 -5.97
N LEU A 532 15.47 -5.51 -5.62
CA LEU A 532 14.91 -4.41 -4.83
C LEU A 532 15.44 -4.47 -3.39
N MET A 533 15.25 -5.61 -2.72
CA MET A 533 15.57 -5.81 -1.30
C MET A 533 17.05 -5.67 -1.01
N LEU A 534 17.92 -6.29 -1.81
CA LEU A 534 19.37 -6.33 -1.52
C LEU A 534 20.13 -5.12 -2.08
N ASN A 535 19.76 -4.59 -3.27
CA ASN A 535 20.61 -3.66 -4.01
C ASN A 535 19.98 -2.27 -4.28
N ARG A 536 18.66 -2.08 -4.11
CA ARG A 536 17.97 -0.79 -4.40
C ARG A 536 17.42 -0.11 -3.16
N ILE A 537 17.08 -0.86 -2.12
CA ILE A 537 16.80 -0.30 -0.79
C ILE A 537 18.12 -0.35 -0.02
N LYS A 538 18.69 0.81 0.26
CA LYS A 538 19.79 0.93 1.20
C LYS A 538 19.25 0.77 2.61
N TRP A 539 19.66 -0.30 3.29
CA TRP A 539 19.24 -0.52 4.67
C TRP A 539 20.13 0.25 5.64
N GLU A 540 21.44 0.27 5.39
CA GLU A 540 22.51 0.98 6.11
C GLU A 540 22.21 2.43 6.52
N GLU A 541 21.35 3.14 5.76
CA GLU A 541 20.92 4.52 6.06
C GLU A 541 20.01 4.63 7.30
N ASP A 542 19.44 3.52 7.80
CA ASP A 542 18.80 3.48 9.12
C ASP A 542 19.78 2.88 10.15
N ILE A 543 20.07 3.63 11.21
CA ILE A 543 20.82 3.13 12.38
C ILE A 543 19.82 2.47 13.34
N VAL A 544 20.05 1.21 13.68
CA VAL A 544 19.26 0.45 14.65
C VAL A 544 19.95 0.51 16.01
N LYS A 545 19.20 0.82 17.07
CA LYS A 545 19.65 0.64 18.45
C LYS A 545 19.29 -0.78 18.88
N ASP A 546 20.28 -1.65 18.94
CA ASP A 546 20.13 -3.02 19.41
C ASP A 546 19.70 -3.05 20.89
N ALA A 547 19.20 -4.19 21.37
CA ALA A 547 18.65 -4.35 22.72
C ALA A 547 19.59 -3.90 23.86
N ASP A 548 20.91 -3.98 23.64
CA ASP A 548 21.97 -3.60 24.58
C ASP A 548 22.43 -2.12 24.43
N GLY A 549 21.76 -1.31 23.59
CA GLY A 549 22.03 0.11 23.41
C GLY A 549 23.06 0.45 22.34
N ASN A 550 23.79 -0.54 21.81
CA ASN A 550 24.72 -0.37 20.70
C ASN A 550 23.99 0.04 19.42
N GLU A 551 24.57 0.99 18.69
CA GLU A 551 24.09 1.41 17.37
C GLU A 551 24.74 0.56 16.28
N SER A 552 23.94 -0.16 15.48
CA SER A 552 24.43 -0.91 14.33
C SER A 552 23.60 -0.64 13.07
N PRO A 553 24.23 -0.64 11.87
CA PRO A 553 23.53 -0.36 10.63
C PRO A 553 22.50 -1.45 10.32
N ASN A 554 21.30 -1.04 9.89
CA ASN A 554 20.27 -1.98 9.46
C ASN A 554 20.76 -2.77 8.23
N LYS A 555 20.63 -4.10 8.25
CA LYS A 555 20.94 -4.98 7.11
C LYS A 555 19.73 -5.82 6.72
N CYS A 556 19.58 -6.05 5.41
CA CYS A 556 18.66 -7.03 4.85
C CYS A 556 19.47 -8.23 4.34
N VAL A 557 19.07 -9.44 4.75
CA VAL A 557 19.70 -10.70 4.34
C VAL A 557 18.64 -11.60 3.71
N LEU A 558 18.98 -12.27 2.61
CA LEU A 558 18.19 -13.38 2.07
C LEU A 558 18.47 -14.62 2.93
N VAL A 559 17.46 -15.10 3.66
CA VAL A 559 17.58 -16.28 4.53
C VAL A 559 17.36 -17.57 3.74
N TRP A 560 16.38 -17.56 2.84
CA TRP A 560 16.05 -18.72 2.02
C TRP A 560 15.43 -18.30 0.69
N GLU A 561 15.80 -19.01 -0.38
CA GLU A 561 15.16 -18.95 -1.69
C GLU A 561 14.91 -20.38 -2.17
N GLY A 562 13.74 -20.64 -2.73
CA GLY A 562 13.39 -21.98 -3.23
C GLY A 562 12.02 -22.01 -3.90
N MET A 563 11.49 -23.21 -4.09
CA MET A 563 10.19 -23.43 -4.73
C MET A 563 9.20 -24.12 -3.79
N LYS A 564 7.92 -23.78 -3.91
CA LYS A 564 6.77 -24.47 -3.29
C LYS A 564 5.73 -24.80 -4.37
N GLN A 565 4.90 -25.81 -4.13
CA GLN A 565 3.93 -26.27 -5.12
C GLN A 565 2.77 -25.27 -5.34
N GLN A 566 2.37 -24.54 -4.31
CA GLN A 566 1.23 -23.60 -4.31
C GLN A 566 1.58 -22.31 -3.56
N ARG A 567 0.73 -21.28 -3.68
CA ARG A 567 0.85 -20.01 -2.94
C ARG A 567 0.12 -20.14 -1.61
N ASN A 568 0.81 -19.96 -0.50
CA ASN A 568 0.21 -20.05 0.83
C ASN A 568 -0.28 -18.69 1.35
N PHE A 569 0.13 -17.58 0.71
CA PHE A 569 -0.31 -16.23 1.06
C PHE A 569 -1.22 -15.60 -0.01
N GLY A 570 -2.03 -14.64 0.43
CA GLY A 570 -2.75 -13.72 -0.45
C GLY A 570 -1.95 -12.45 -0.71
N GLU A 571 -2.66 -11.34 -0.93
CA GLU A 571 -2.04 -10.01 -1.03
C GLU A 571 -1.19 -9.69 0.21
N MET A 572 -0.06 -9.01 -0.03
CA MET A 572 0.97 -8.64 0.94
C MET A 572 0.38 -7.92 2.17
N LYS A 573 0.54 -8.51 3.36
CA LYS A 573 0.02 -7.96 4.62
C LYS A 573 1.10 -7.84 5.68
N PHE A 574 1.13 -6.70 6.37
CA PHE A 574 1.95 -6.50 7.57
C PHE A 574 1.22 -7.01 8.81
N LYS A 575 1.87 -7.88 9.59
CA LYS A 575 1.43 -8.33 10.91
C LYS A 575 2.49 -7.92 11.93
N ILE A 576 2.17 -6.97 12.80
CA ILE A 576 3.04 -6.61 13.95
C ILE A 576 2.75 -7.62 15.06
N CYS A 577 3.77 -8.34 15.52
CA CYS A 577 3.65 -9.36 16.56
C CYS A 577 4.48 -8.92 17.77
N ALA A 578 3.89 -8.92 18.97
CA ALA A 578 4.59 -8.54 20.20
C ALA A 578 5.44 -9.68 20.80
N THR A 579 5.28 -10.92 20.34
CA THR A 579 5.95 -12.12 20.87
C THR A 579 6.25 -13.12 19.75
N GLU A 580 7.36 -13.86 19.87
CA GLU A 580 7.75 -14.94 18.96
C GLU A 580 6.66 -16.01 18.75
N LYS A 581 5.97 -16.42 19.83
CA LYS A 581 4.89 -17.43 19.74
C LYS A 581 3.73 -16.96 18.85
N LEU A 582 3.36 -15.67 18.92
CA LEU A 582 2.34 -15.08 18.03
C LEU A 582 2.84 -15.00 16.59
N ALA A 583 4.10 -14.63 16.37
CA ALA A 583 4.71 -14.57 15.03
C ALA A 583 4.74 -15.96 14.36
N ARG A 584 5.21 -16.98 15.09
CA ARG A 584 5.20 -18.39 14.66
C ARG A 584 3.78 -18.89 14.38
N GLU A 585 2.82 -18.60 15.26
CA GLU A 585 1.41 -18.97 15.01
C GLU A 585 0.83 -18.29 13.75
N GLN A 586 1.16 -17.02 13.50
CA GLN A 586 0.69 -16.31 12.31
C GLN A 586 1.25 -16.89 10.99
N LEU A 587 2.28 -17.74 11.05
CA LEU A 587 2.81 -18.52 9.93
C LEU A 587 2.35 -19.98 9.94
N ARG A 588 2.11 -20.57 11.12
CA ARG A 588 1.42 -21.86 11.29
C ARG A 588 0.03 -21.85 10.63
N LYS A 589 -0.69 -20.72 10.70
CA LYS A 589 -1.96 -20.47 9.98
C LYS A 589 -1.85 -20.50 8.45
N HIS A 590 -0.63 -20.52 7.90
CA HIS A 590 -0.32 -20.68 6.47
C HIS A 590 0.58 -21.90 6.21
N SER A 591 0.70 -22.82 7.18
CA SER A 591 1.54 -24.04 7.12
C SER A 591 3.02 -23.79 6.82
N VAL A 592 3.56 -22.64 7.27
CA VAL A 592 4.94 -22.21 6.98
C VAL A 592 5.70 -21.68 8.21
N GLU A 593 5.47 -22.28 9.38
CA GLU A 593 6.19 -21.92 10.61
C GLU A 593 7.72 -22.11 10.51
N HIS A 594 8.19 -23.04 9.66
CA HIS A 594 9.63 -23.23 9.39
C HIS A 594 10.33 -21.98 8.82
N TYR A 595 9.61 -21.03 8.19
CA TYR A 595 10.19 -19.74 7.78
C TYR A 595 10.41 -18.78 8.95
N TRP A 596 9.67 -18.92 10.05
CA TRP A 596 9.97 -18.22 11.30
C TRP A 596 11.25 -18.77 11.92
N ASP A 597 11.25 -20.09 12.14
CA ASP A 597 12.28 -20.76 12.95
C ASP A 597 13.66 -20.66 12.30
N LEU A 598 13.75 -20.75 10.97
CA LEU A 598 15.00 -20.58 10.22
C LEU A 598 15.53 -19.13 10.27
N ALA A 599 14.66 -18.12 10.10
CA ALA A 599 15.09 -16.72 10.11
C ALA A 599 15.43 -16.23 11.52
N TYR A 600 14.73 -16.72 12.53
CA TYR A 600 14.91 -16.34 13.93
C TYR A 600 16.08 -17.06 14.60
N SER A 601 16.28 -18.36 14.37
CA SER A 601 17.52 -19.05 14.81
C SER A 601 18.76 -18.34 14.26
N GLY A 602 18.77 -17.99 12.97
CA GLY A 602 19.84 -17.19 12.37
C GLY A 602 20.01 -15.77 12.95
N THR A 603 19.03 -15.20 13.68
CA THR A 603 19.28 -13.96 14.45
C THR A 603 19.94 -14.22 15.79
N VAL A 604 19.62 -15.34 16.45
CA VAL A 604 20.23 -15.69 17.74
C VAL A 604 21.71 -15.99 17.56
N MET A 605 22.07 -16.80 16.55
CA MET A 605 23.48 -17.05 16.17
C MET A 605 24.25 -15.74 15.89
N GLU A 606 23.70 -14.83 15.07
CA GLU A 606 24.33 -13.53 14.78
C GLU A 606 24.44 -12.58 15.99
N THR A 607 23.82 -12.91 17.13
CA THR A 607 23.98 -12.21 18.41
C THR A 607 24.83 -12.98 19.43
N GLU A 608 25.29 -14.18 19.08
CA GLU A 608 26.27 -14.97 19.84
C GLU A 608 27.68 -14.85 19.22
N ASP A 609 27.77 -14.69 17.89
CA ASP A 609 29.01 -14.40 17.14
C ASP A 609 29.58 -12.96 17.33
N LYS A 610 29.16 -12.24 18.39
CA LYS A 610 29.40 -10.78 18.59
C LYS A 610 29.60 -10.34 20.04
#